data_AF-A0A158SWZ5-F1
#
_entry.id   AF-A0A158SWZ5-F1
#
_cell.length_a   1.000
_cell.length_b   1.000
_cell.length_c   1.000
_cell.angle_alpha   90.00
_cell.angle_beta   90.00
_cell.angle_gamma   90.00
#
_symmetry.space_group_name_H-M   'P 1'
#
loop_
_entity.id
_entity.type
_entity.pdbx_description
1 polymer ?
#
loop_
_entity_poly.entity_id
_entity_poly.type
_entity_poly.pdbx_seq_one_letter_code
_entity_poly.pdbx_strand_id
1 'polypeptide(L)' 'MLTQIARNRGVPFEILVEKVIEKSAQFAVVIGIIIGQRQAFEDRLLTFKTPEELTALEQEIEQWQFPT' A
#
# COMPACT_ATOMS: atom_id res chain seq x y z
N MET A 1 7.04 -22.09 10.19
CA MET A 1 6.36 -20.95 10.88
C MET A 1 4.84 -21.06 10.78
N LEU A 2 4.22 -21.03 9.59
CA LEU A 2 2.75 -21.12 9.45
C LEU A 2 2.14 -22.41 10.03
N THR A 3 2.83 -23.55 9.91
CA THR A 3 2.41 -24.83 10.53
C THR A 3 2.30 -24.76 12.05
N GLN A 4 3.18 -23.99 12.72
CA GLN A 4 3.11 -23.77 14.17
C GLN A 4 1.95 -22.84 14.54
N ILE A 5 1.68 -21.82 13.73
CA ILE A 5 0.55 -20.91 13.93
C ILE A 5 -0.78 -21.66 13.79
N ALA A 6 -0.91 -22.52 12.77
CA ALA A 6 -2.11 -23.36 12.58
C ALA A 6 -2.37 -24.25 13.80
N ARG A 7 -1.32 -24.93 14.28
CA ARG A 7 -1.38 -25.76 15.50
C ARG A 7 -1.80 -24.95 16.72
N ASN A 8 -1.16 -23.80 16.97
CA ASN A 8 -1.45 -22.96 18.13
C ASN A 8 -2.86 -22.36 18.10
N ARG A 9 -3.44 -22.16 16.92
CA ARG A 9 -4.80 -21.64 16.73
C ARG A 9 -5.88 -22.73 16.60
N GLY A 10 -5.49 -24.01 16.55
CA GLY A 10 -6.43 -25.12 16.37
C GLY A 10 -7.15 -25.12 15.02
N VAL A 11 -6.55 -24.56 13.96
CA VAL A 11 -7.13 -24.51 12.61
C VAL A 11 -6.36 -25.43 11.65
N PRO A 12 -7.03 -26.01 10.62
CA PRO A 12 -6.33 -26.76 9.58
C PRO A 12 -5.28 -25.89 8.89
N PHE A 13 -4.14 -26.49 8.54
CA PHE A 13 -3.03 -25.76 7.95
C PHE A 13 -3.40 -25.16 6.58
N GLU A 14 -4.13 -25.91 5.77
CA GLU A 14 -4.59 -25.55 4.43
C GLU A 14 -5.50 -24.32 4.49
N ILE A 15 -6.42 -24.28 5.47
CA ILE A 15 -7.31 -23.13 5.70
C ILE A 15 -6.52 -21.90 6.12
N LEU A 16 -5.49 -22.06 6.97
CA LEU A 16 -4.62 -20.94 7.33
C LEU A 16 -3.86 -20.40 6.10
N VAL A 17 -3.35 -21.29 5.24
CA VAL A 17 -2.63 -20.89 4.02
C VAL A 17 -3.54 -20.12 3.07
N GLU A 18 -4.75 -20.63 2.83
CA GLU A 18 -5.74 -19.95 1.98
C GLU A 18 -6.02 -18.53 2.49
N LYS A 19 -6.25 -18.37 3.80
CA LYS A 19 -6.49 -17.06 4.41
C LYS A 19 -5.29 -16.12 4.35
N VAL A 20 -4.07 -16.66 4.44
CA VAL A 20 -2.85 -15.85 4.27
C VAL A 20 -2.75 -15.34 2.84
N ILE A 21 -3.02 -16.18 1.84
CA ILE A 21 -3.00 -15.80 0.43
C ILE A 21 -4.07 -14.74 0.15
N GLU A 22 -5.31 -14.98 0.59
CA GLU A 22 -6.43 -14.04 0.44
C GLU A 22 -6.08 -12.66 1.02
N LYS A 23 -5.55 -12.64 2.25
CA LYS A 23 -5.12 -11.40 2.90
C LYS A 23 -3.96 -10.73 2.15
N SER A 24 -2.98 -11.49 1.69
CA SER A 24 -1.84 -10.96 0.93
C SER A 24 -2.28 -10.34 -0.39
N ALA A 25 -3.27 -10.93 -1.07
CA ALA A 25 -3.81 -10.40 -2.31
C ALA A 25 -4.53 -9.06 -2.08
N GLN A 26 -5.34 -8.96 -1.03
CA GLN A 26 -5.98 -7.69 -0.63
C GLN A 26 -4.95 -6.61 -0.30
N PHE A 27 -3.90 -6.96 0.44
CA PHE A 27 -2.79 -6.05 0.75
C PHE A 27 -2.07 -5.58 -0.52
N ALA A 28 -1.81 -6.48 -1.47
CA ALA A 28 -1.12 -6.13 -2.71
C ALA A 28 -1.87 -5.07 -3.52
N VAL A 29 -3.20 -5.13 -3.57
CA VAL A 29 -4.03 -4.12 -4.25
C VAL A 29 -3.88 -2.75 -3.59
N VAL A 30 -4.06 -2.68 -2.26
CA VAL A 30 -3.97 -1.42 -1.51
C VAL A 30 -2.58 -0.80 -1.64
N ILE A 31 -1.54 -1.61 -1.50
CA ILE A 31 -0.15 -1.16 -1.64
C ILE A 31 0.12 -0.68 -3.07
N GLY A 32 -0.41 -1.36 -4.08
CA GLY A 32 -0.30 -0.93 -5.47
C GLY A 32 -0.86 0.48 -5.70
N ILE A 33 -2.00 0.82 -5.09
CA ILE A 33 -2.61 2.16 -5.15
C ILE A 33 -1.68 3.20 -4.52
N ILE A 34 -1.17 2.94 -3.31
CA ILE A 34 -0.28 3.86 -2.60
C ILE A 34 1.01 4.09 -3.40
N ILE A 35 1.62 3.01 -3.90
CA ILE A 35 2.85 3.09 -4.69
C ILE A 35 2.61 3.89 -5.97
N GLY A 36 1.50 3.63 -6.68
CA GLY A 36 1.14 4.35 -7.89
C GLY A 36 0.94 5.84 -7.64
N GLN A 37 0.24 6.20 -6.56
CA GLN A 37 0.06 7.61 -6.20
C GLN A 37 1.40 8.28 -5.85
N ARG A 38 2.24 7.64 -5.04
CA ARG A 38 3.58 8.15 -4.73
C ARG A 38 4.39 8.39 -6.01
N GLN A 39 4.35 7.43 -6.95
CA GLN A 39 5.04 7.57 -8.22
C GLN A 39 4.49 8.74 -9.05
N ALA A 40 3.17 8.94 -9.09
CA ALA A 40 2.57 10.09 -9.78
C ALA A 40 3.02 11.44 -9.18
N PHE A 41 3.20 11.53 -7.87
CA PHE A 41 3.79 12.71 -7.23
C PHE A 41 5.28 12.90 -7.59
N GLU A 42 6.06 11.82 -7.58
CA GLU A 42 7.48 11.85 -7.96
C GLU A 42 7.67 12.27 -9.42
N ASP A 43 6.87 11.72 -10.33
CA ASP A 43 6.90 12.07 -11.75
C ASP A 43 6.62 13.56 -11.96
N ARG A 44 5.66 14.15 -11.22
CA ARG A 44 5.37 15.59 -11.25
C ARG A 44 6.52 16.42 -10.69
N LEU A 45 7.07 16.02 -9.54
CA LEU A 45 8.17 16.70 -8.88
C LEU A 45 9.37 16.87 -9.82
N LEU A 46 9.67 15.86 -10.64
CA LEU A 46 10.76 15.88 -11.62
C LEU A 46 10.56 16.89 -12.76
N THR A 47 9.34 17.41 -12.96
CA THR A 47 9.02 18.36 -14.04
C THR A 47 8.99 19.82 -13.61
N PHE A 48 9.01 20.10 -12.31
CA PHE A 48 8.85 21.44 -11.77
C PHE A 48 10.01 22.37 -12.15
N LYS A 49 9.68 23.64 -12.35
CA LYS A 49 10.62 24.70 -12.72
C LYS A 49 10.65 25.83 -11.70
N THR A 50 9.69 25.84 -10.78
CA THR A 50 9.47 26.93 -9.84
C THR A 50 9.28 26.44 -8.40
N PRO A 51 9.68 27.22 -7.39
CA PRO A 51 9.41 26.90 -5.98
C PRO A 51 7.91 26.84 -5.64
N GLU A 52 7.06 27.61 -6.33
CA GLU A 52 5.62 27.64 -6.07
C GLU A 52 4.95 26.30 -6.41
N GLU A 53 5.38 25.63 -7.49
CA GLU A 53 4.93 24.29 -7.84
C GLU A 53 5.29 23.26 -6.77
N LEU A 54 6.47 23.40 -6.15
CA LEU A 54 6.92 22.55 -5.06
C LEU A 54 6.03 22.71 -3.82
N THR A 55 5.76 23.95 -3.40
CA THR A 55 4.89 24.23 -2.24
C THR A 55 3.46 23.72 -2.47
N ALA A 56 2.93 23.84 -3.70
CA ALA A 56 1.62 23.31 -4.02
C ALA A 56 1.57 21.78 -3.93
N LEU A 57 2.60 21.09 -4.44
CA LEU A 57 2.69 19.64 -4.34
C LEU A 57 2.82 19.15 -2.89
N GLU A 58 3.59 19.86 -2.06
CA GLU A 58 3.72 19.56 -0.63
C GLU A 58 2.36 19.60 0.08
N GLN A 59 1.58 20.66 -0.14
CA GLN A 59 0.22 20.78 0.41
C GLN A 59 -0.73 19.67 -0.09
N GLU A 60 -0.61 19.30 -1.37
CA GLU A 60 -1.40 18.20 -1.95
C GLU A 60 -1.05 16.85 -1.30
N ILE A 61 0.24 16.58 -1.08
CA ILE A 61 0.71 15.35 -0.40
C ILE A 61 0.22 15.31 1.04
N GLU A 62 0.29 16.42 1.79
CA GLU A 62 -0.20 16.50 3.18
C GLU A 62 -1.71 16.26 3.30
N GLN A 63 -2.47 16.70 2.30
CA GLN A 63 -3.91 16.53 2.25
C GLN A 63 -4.34 15.20 1.62
N TRP A 64 -3.40 14.44 1.04
CA TRP A 64 -3.73 13.20 0.38
C TRP A 64 -4.27 12.18 1.38
N GLN A 65 -5.42 11.62 1.05
CA GLN A 65 -6.06 10.56 1.81
C GLN A 65 -6.25 9.34 0.91
N PHE A 66 -6.15 8.16 1.50
CA PHE A 66 -6.39 6.92 0.77
C PHE A 66 -7.83 6.92 0.24
N PRO A 67 -8.04 6.70 -1.08
CA PRO A 67 -9.38 6.69 -1.66
C PRO A 67 -10.18 5.54 -1.04
N THR A 68 -11.34 5.89 -0.46
CA THR A 68 -12.22 4.96 0.25
C THR A 68 -13.17 4.25 -0.71
#